data_AF-A0A369JXG7-F1
#
_entry.id   AF-A0A369JXG7-F1
#
_cell.length_a   1.000
_cell.length_b   1.000
_cell.length_c   1.000
_cell.angle_alpha   90.00
_cell.angle_beta   90.00
_cell.angle_gamma   90.00
#
_symmetry.space_group_name_H-M   'P 1'
#
loop_
_entity.id
_entity.type
_entity.pdbx_description
1 polymer ?
#
loop_
_entity_poly.entity_id
_entity_poly.type
_entity_poly.pdbx_seq_one_letter_code
_entity_poly.pdbx_strand_id
1 'polypeptide(L)'
;MHPCLPDEPHGPSKVISELQADTILRLSPRSRDLWGYVEEDSAAEAFLIAIGGEDGRWSGHEAFFITAPDILFDEDTNDLKQQYWPNVPIRDGKDVRGRAGLFDCGKAERLLGWVRKDGL
;
A
#
# COMPACT_ATOMS: atom_id res chain seq x y z
N MET A 1 38.38 4.63 -3.12
CA MET A 1 37.19 5.09 -3.85
C MET A 1 36.96 4.11 -4.98
N HIS A 2 36.02 3.17 -4.82
CA HIS A 2 35.75 2.15 -5.84
C HIS A 2 34.83 2.77 -6.91
N PRO A 3 35.17 2.74 -8.20
CA PRO A 3 34.30 3.26 -9.24
C PRO A 3 33.09 2.32 -9.37
N CYS A 4 31.90 2.82 -9.03
CA CYS A 4 30.65 2.14 -9.36
C CYS A 4 30.39 2.34 -10.85
N LEU A 5 30.63 1.30 -11.66
CA LEU A 5 30.08 1.23 -13.01
C LEU A 5 28.66 0.68 -12.93
N PRO A 6 27.67 1.27 -13.63
CA PRO A 6 26.29 0.81 -13.60
C PRO A 6 26.11 -0.34 -14.59
N ASP A 7 26.59 -1.55 -14.26
CA ASP A 7 26.48 -2.71 -15.15
C ASP A 7 25.97 -3.96 -14.41
N GLU A 8 24.83 -3.83 -13.74
CA GLU A 8 24.04 -5.01 -13.38
C GLU A 8 22.71 -4.97 -14.15
N PRO A 9 22.42 -5.96 -15.00
CA PRO A 9 21.12 -6.02 -15.68
C PRO A 9 20.07 -6.03 -14.59
N HIS A 10 19.16 -5.05 -14.66
CA HIS A 10 18.12 -4.83 -13.66
C HIS A 10 17.45 -6.16 -13.35
N GLY A 11 17.60 -6.62 -12.10
CA GLY A 11 17.02 -7.87 -11.66
C GLY A 11 15.52 -7.89 -11.99
N PRO A 12 14.91 -9.08 -12.15
CA PRO A 12 13.52 -9.20 -12.57
C PRO A 12 12.54 -8.40 -11.69
N SER A 13 12.88 -8.16 -10.42
CA SER A 13 12.09 -7.30 -9.53
C SER A 13 11.98 -5.85 -10.03
N LYS A 14 13.06 -5.26 -10.55
CA LYS A 14 13.05 -3.86 -11.02
C LYS A 14 12.25 -3.74 -12.31
N VAL A 15 12.38 -4.70 -13.22
CA VAL A 15 11.58 -4.76 -14.46
C VAL A 15 10.09 -4.94 -14.15
N ILE A 16 9.75 -5.78 -13.17
CA ILE A 16 8.36 -5.94 -12.70
C ILE A 16 7.85 -4.65 -12.06
N SER A 17 8.62 -4.01 -11.19
CA SER A 17 8.25 -2.74 -10.57
C SER A 17 8.08 -1.62 -11.60
N GLU A 18 8.93 -1.56 -12.63
CA GLU A 18 8.81 -0.59 -13.73
C GLU A 18 7.60 -0.87 -14.62
N LEU A 19 7.30 -2.14 -14.92
CA LEU A 19 6.08 -2.53 -15.66
C LEU A 19 4.81 -2.23 -14.87
N GLN A 20 4.82 -2.48 -13.55
CA GLN A 20 3.74 -2.10 -12.66
C GLN A 20 3.60 -0.58 -12.63
N ALA A 21 4.69 0.15 -12.47
CA ALA A 21 4.70 1.62 -12.46
C ALA A 21 4.22 2.19 -13.81
N ASP A 22 4.69 1.70 -14.95
CA ASP A 22 4.28 2.18 -16.28
C ASP A 22 2.81 1.85 -16.57
N THR A 23 2.35 0.65 -16.19
CA THR A 23 0.93 0.29 -16.26
C THR A 23 0.10 1.22 -15.39
N ILE A 24 0.55 1.49 -14.17
CA ILE A 24 -0.09 2.41 -13.22
C ILE A 24 -0.08 3.84 -13.78
N LEU A 25 1.03 4.34 -14.35
CA LEU A 25 1.14 5.71 -14.87
C LEU A 25 0.22 5.98 -16.07
N ARG A 26 -0.14 4.95 -16.83
CA ARG A 26 -1.07 5.06 -17.97
C ARG A 26 -2.54 5.09 -17.55
N LEU A 27 -2.84 4.78 -16.29
CA LEU A 27 -4.18 4.86 -15.72
C LEU A 27 -4.49 6.32 -15.32
N SER A 28 -5.77 6.71 -15.41
CA SER A 28 -6.22 8.01 -14.89
C SER A 28 -5.81 8.20 -13.42
N PRO A 29 -5.53 9.44 -12.94
CA PRO A 29 -5.17 9.69 -11.54
C PRO A 29 -6.13 9.03 -10.55
N ARG A 30 -7.44 9.08 -10.82
CA ARG A 30 -8.45 8.36 -10.03
C ARG A 30 -8.17 6.86 -9.97
N SER A 31 -7.97 6.20 -11.09
CA SER A 31 -7.64 4.77 -11.12
C SER A 31 -6.30 4.37 -10.49
N ARG A 32 -5.40 5.33 -10.19
CA ARG A 32 -4.12 5.10 -9.48
C ARG A 32 -4.24 5.35 -7.97
N ASP A 33 -4.88 6.46 -7.60
CA ASP A 33 -4.89 6.99 -6.24
C ASP A 33 -6.10 6.50 -5.43
N LEU A 34 -7.01 5.74 -6.06
CA LEU A 34 -8.24 5.23 -5.44
C LEU A 34 -7.99 4.28 -4.27
N TRP A 35 -6.86 3.57 -4.23
CA TRP A 35 -6.84 2.29 -3.53
C TRP A 35 -5.95 2.22 -2.31
N GLY A 36 -4.98 3.13 -2.17
CA GLY A 36 -4.13 3.20 -0.99
C GLY A 36 -3.51 4.57 -0.86
N TYR A 37 -3.94 5.30 0.16
CA TYR A 37 -3.31 6.53 0.61
C TYR A 37 -2.88 6.36 2.07
N VAL A 38 -2.03 7.26 2.55
CA VAL A 38 -1.73 7.41 3.98
C VAL A 38 -1.22 8.82 4.20
N GLU A 39 -1.58 9.41 5.33
CA GLU A 39 -1.05 10.68 5.78
C GLU A 39 0.44 10.55 6.08
N GLU A 40 1.21 11.58 5.74
CA GLU A 40 2.66 11.64 5.94
C GLU A 40 3.06 11.26 7.37
N ASP A 41 2.46 11.92 8.37
CA ASP A 41 2.79 11.70 9.78
C ASP A 41 2.49 10.26 10.22
N SER A 42 1.39 9.70 9.74
CA SER A 42 1.00 8.33 10.08
C SER A 42 1.94 7.31 9.43
N ALA A 43 2.42 7.59 8.21
CA ALA A 43 3.43 6.77 7.54
C ALA A 43 4.80 6.87 8.24
N ALA A 44 5.23 8.07 8.62
CA ALA A 44 6.46 8.28 9.38
C ALA A 44 6.44 7.52 10.71
N GLU A 45 5.31 7.56 11.44
CA GLU A 45 5.12 6.81 12.67
C GLU A 45 5.20 5.29 12.44
N ALA A 46 4.60 4.76 11.37
CA ALA A 46 4.72 3.35 11.03
C ALA A 46 6.19 2.92 10.85
N PHE A 47 7.00 3.75 10.18
CA PHE A 47 8.43 3.46 10.01
C PHE A 47 9.19 3.51 11.34
N LEU A 48 8.91 4.49 12.19
CA LEU A 48 9.51 4.56 13.53
C LEU A 48 9.15 3.35 14.39
N ILE A 49 7.89 2.88 14.35
CA ILE A 49 7.46 1.66 15.04
C ILE A 49 8.17 0.43 14.46
N ALA A 50 8.29 0.34 13.15
CA ALA A 50 8.90 -0.80 12.48
C ALA A 50 10.41 -0.94 12.81
N ILE A 51 11.14 0.17 12.96
CA ILE A 51 12.57 0.14 13.30
C ILE A 51 12.84 0.17 14.81
N GLY A 52 11.94 0.75 15.60
CA GLY A 52 12.14 1.00 17.04
C GLY A 52 11.94 -0.23 17.93
N GLY A 53 11.54 -1.37 17.36
CA GLY A 53 11.35 -2.62 18.08
C GLY A 53 12.66 -3.37 18.32
N GLU A 54 13.46 -2.95 19.30
CA GLU A 54 14.63 -3.70 19.80
C GLU A 54 14.26 -4.79 20.83
N ASP A 55 13.07 -5.37 20.71
CA ASP A 55 12.47 -6.36 21.61
C ASP A 55 12.43 -7.79 21.00
N GLY A 56 13.12 -8.02 19.87
CA GLY A 56 13.17 -9.34 19.23
C GLY A 56 11.83 -9.77 18.61
N ARG A 57 11.00 -8.79 18.25
CA ARG A 57 9.61 -8.96 17.79
C ARG A 57 9.48 -9.84 16.53
N TRP A 58 10.51 -9.90 15.70
CA TRP A 58 10.61 -10.81 14.56
C TRP A 58 12.07 -11.08 14.21
N SER A 59 12.32 -12.23 13.57
CA SER A 59 13.59 -12.56 12.93
C SER A 59 13.43 -12.51 11.41
N GLY A 60 14.35 -11.84 10.70
CA GLY A 60 14.31 -11.73 9.24
C GLY A 60 13.60 -10.46 8.77
N HIS A 61 12.80 -10.56 7.71
CA HIS A 61 12.06 -9.45 7.11
C HIS A 61 10.56 -9.74 7.13
N GLU A 62 9.76 -8.69 7.27
CA GLU A 62 8.31 -8.79 7.24
C GLU A 62 7.73 -7.60 6.47
N ALA A 63 6.77 -7.87 5.58
CA ALA A 63 6.15 -6.85 4.74
C ALA A 63 4.77 -6.45 5.28
N PHE A 64 4.48 -5.15 5.26
CA PHE A 64 3.25 -4.55 5.76
C PHE A 64 2.64 -3.62 4.72
N PHE A 65 1.30 -3.58 4.67
CA PHE A 65 0.59 -2.48 4.03
C PHE A 65 0.38 -1.37 5.06
N ILE A 66 1.04 -0.24 4.84
CA ILE A 66 0.87 0.99 5.61
C ILE A 66 0.03 1.93 4.75
N THR A 67 -1.28 1.85 4.95
CA THR A 67 -2.27 2.57 4.17
C THR A 67 -3.54 2.73 4.98
N ALA A 68 -4.33 3.74 4.65
CA ALA A 68 -5.60 4.01 5.25
C ALA A 68 -6.59 2.85 4.99
N PRO A 69 -7.46 2.55 5.97
CA PRO A 69 -8.48 1.51 5.84
C PRO A 69 -9.63 1.93 4.90
N ASP A 70 -9.65 3.19 4.46
CA ASP A 70 -10.63 3.81 3.59
C ASP A 70 -10.00 4.39 2.31
N ILE A 71 -10.84 4.86 1.39
CA ILE A 71 -10.44 5.57 0.16
C ILE A 71 -10.56 7.09 0.34
N LEU A 72 -9.86 7.88 -0.48
CA LEU A 72 -9.94 9.36 -0.45
C LEU A 72 -11.25 9.92 -1.03
N PHE A 73 -11.94 9.13 -1.83
CA PHE A 73 -13.10 9.54 -2.61
C PHE A 73 -14.40 9.42 -1.81
N ASP A 74 -15.37 10.30 -2.09
CA ASP A 74 -16.68 10.31 -1.41
C ASP A 74 -17.64 9.27 -2.00
N GLU A 75 -17.34 8.80 -3.21
CA GLU A 75 -18.08 7.77 -3.92
C GLU A 75 -17.95 6.37 -3.27
N ASP A 76 -18.92 5.49 -3.54
CA ASP A 76 -18.86 4.12 -3.05
C ASP A 76 -17.72 3.34 -3.71
N THR A 77 -16.91 2.68 -2.89
CA THR A 77 -15.76 1.86 -3.32
C THR A 77 -16.17 0.82 -4.36
N ASN A 78 -17.34 0.20 -4.23
CA ASN A 78 -17.79 -0.83 -5.16
C ASN A 78 -18.17 -0.24 -6.53
N ASP A 79 -18.74 0.96 -6.57
CA ASP A 79 -19.05 1.66 -7.82
C ASP A 79 -17.75 2.03 -8.55
N LEU A 80 -16.77 2.56 -7.82
CA LEU A 80 -15.45 2.88 -8.35
C LEU A 80 -14.73 1.62 -8.85
N LYS A 81 -14.82 0.51 -8.11
CA LYS A 81 -14.25 -0.79 -8.51
C LYS A 81 -14.92 -1.31 -9.77
N GLN A 82 -16.24 -1.18 -9.93
CA GLN A 82 -16.93 -1.57 -11.16
C GLN A 82 -16.54 -0.69 -12.35
N GLN A 83 -16.38 0.61 -12.14
CA GLN A 83 -16.00 1.54 -13.19
C GLN A 83 -14.57 1.29 -13.72
N TYR A 84 -13.61 1.12 -12.82
CA TYR A 84 -12.21 1.05 -13.18
C TYR A 84 -11.71 -0.40 -13.32
N TRP A 85 -12.10 -1.29 -12.40
CA TRP A 85 -11.61 -2.67 -12.30
C TRP A 85 -12.75 -3.71 -12.23
N PRO A 86 -13.64 -3.76 -13.25
CA PRO A 86 -14.84 -4.60 -13.20
C PRO A 86 -14.53 -6.09 -13.04
N ASN A 87 -13.44 -6.56 -13.64
CA ASN A 87 -13.07 -7.97 -13.69
C ASN A 87 -12.24 -8.45 -12.49
N VAL A 88 -11.84 -7.55 -11.59
CA VAL A 88 -11.08 -7.94 -10.39
C VAL A 88 -12.04 -8.57 -9.37
N PRO A 89 -11.83 -9.82 -8.95
CA PRO A 89 -12.72 -10.48 -7.99
C PRO A 89 -12.53 -9.92 -6.58
N ILE A 90 -13.62 -9.83 -5.82
CA ILE A 90 -13.59 -9.56 -4.39
C ILE A 90 -13.44 -10.91 -3.67
N ARG A 91 -12.51 -10.99 -2.71
CA ARG A 91 -12.31 -12.20 -1.91
C ARG A 91 -13.51 -12.43 -1.00
N ASP A 92 -13.85 -13.69 -0.77
CA ASP A 92 -14.95 -14.07 0.14
C ASP A 92 -14.77 -13.42 1.53
N GLY A 93 -15.87 -12.90 2.07
CA GLY A 93 -15.88 -12.24 3.38
C GLY A 93 -15.29 -10.84 3.42
N LYS A 94 -14.85 -10.28 2.28
CA LYS A 94 -14.46 -8.86 2.19
C LYS A 94 -15.65 -7.99 1.78
N ASP A 95 -15.87 -6.93 2.55
CA ASP A 95 -16.85 -5.89 2.25
C ASP A 95 -16.14 -4.70 1.62
N VAL A 96 -16.64 -4.24 0.47
CA VAL A 96 -16.09 -3.10 -0.29
C VAL A 96 -17.16 -2.03 -0.52
N ARG A 97 -18.17 -1.95 0.36
CA ARG A 97 -19.20 -0.91 0.34
C ARG A 97 -18.75 0.32 1.10
N GLY A 98 -19.42 1.45 0.87
CA GLY A 98 -19.09 2.73 1.48
C GLY A 98 -17.72 3.21 1.01
N ARG A 99 -16.88 3.66 1.94
CA ARG A 99 -15.52 4.13 1.64
C ARG A 99 -14.44 3.11 1.95
N ALA A 100 -14.76 1.82 2.03
CA ALA A 100 -13.78 0.80 2.39
C ALA A 100 -12.56 0.80 1.46
N GLY A 101 -11.36 0.77 2.01
CA GLY A 101 -10.11 0.63 1.27
C GLY A 101 -9.98 -0.77 0.67
N LEU A 102 -9.15 -0.91 -0.36
CA LEU A 102 -8.90 -2.22 -1.01
C LEU A 102 -7.66 -2.95 -0.50
N PHE A 103 -6.90 -2.35 0.42
CA PHE A 103 -5.79 -3.00 1.12
C PHE A 103 -6.18 -3.41 2.54
N ASP A 104 -5.62 -4.53 3.00
CA ASP A 104 -5.79 -5.02 4.37
C ASP A 104 -4.63 -4.52 5.26
N CYS A 105 -4.87 -3.44 5.99
CA CYS A 105 -3.93 -2.88 6.95
C CYS A 105 -3.97 -3.58 8.33
N GLY A 106 -4.84 -4.58 8.53
CA GLY A 106 -5.00 -5.23 9.84
C GLY A 106 -3.76 -5.99 10.32
N LYS A 107 -2.82 -6.34 9.42
CA LYS A 107 -1.53 -6.91 9.83
C LYS A 107 -0.65 -5.89 10.56
N ALA A 108 -0.63 -4.64 10.09
CA ALA A 108 0.11 -3.56 10.72
C ALA A 108 -0.47 -3.26 12.11
N GLU A 109 -1.79 -3.23 12.24
CA GLU A 109 -2.45 -3.12 13.54
C GLU A 109 -2.05 -4.26 14.49
N ARG A 110 -2.18 -5.52 14.06
CA ARG A 110 -1.91 -6.67 14.94
C ARG A 110 -0.45 -6.82 15.36
N LEU A 111 0.51 -6.55 14.47
CA LEU A 111 1.92 -6.87 14.71
C LEU A 111 2.76 -5.64 15.07
N LEU A 112 2.41 -4.46 14.55
CA LEU A 112 3.10 -3.22 14.88
C LEU A 112 2.38 -2.45 15.99
N GLY A 113 1.09 -2.72 16.22
CA GLY A 113 0.24 -1.82 17.02
C GLY A 113 -0.05 -0.51 16.29
N TRP A 114 0.22 -0.45 14.99
CA TRP A 114 0.03 0.75 14.19
C TRP A 114 -1.44 0.90 13.82
N VAL A 115 -2.02 2.03 14.20
CA VAL A 115 -3.36 2.44 13.80
C VAL A 115 -3.19 3.77 13.07
N ARG A 116 -3.81 3.91 11.90
CA ARG A 116 -3.83 5.20 11.20
C ARG A 116 -4.44 6.25 12.13
N LYS A 117 -3.75 7.38 12.28
CA LYS A 117 -4.31 8.55 12.94
C LYS A 117 -4.96 9.42 11.88
N ASP A 118 -6.23 9.74 12.09
CA ASP A 118 -6.91 10.77 11.30
C ASP A 118 -6.20 12.11 11.55
N GLY A 119 -5.84 12.83 10.49
CA GLY A 119 -5.27 14.16 10.59
C GLY A 119 -6.23 15.14 11.28
N LEU A 120 -5.68 16.04 12.09
CA LEU A 120 -6.35 17.20 12.73
C LEU A 120 -7.16 18.05 11.74
#